data_AF-A0A1Y0RMM8-F1
#
_entry.id   AF-A0A1Y0RMM8-F1
#
_cell.length_a   1.000
_cell.length_b   1.000
_cell.length_c   1.000
_cell.angle_alpha   90.00
_cell.angle_beta   90.00
_cell.angle_gamma   90.00
#
_symmetry.space_group_name_H-M   'P 1'
#
loop_
_entity.id
_entity.type
_entity.pdbx_description
1 polymer ?
#
loop_
_entity_poly.entity_id
_entity_poly.type
_entity_poly.pdbx_seq_one_letter_code
_entity_poly.pdbx_strand_id
1 'polypeptide(L)'
;MTSSNLQRKVILTTTQDTIFKIFPIDSQYLNDKAKQSVPGQTQFDLLRQPIEVAEGKQDPSQPDDKSHYYITLTNPYKSRQSWYIFKGHVKWQQV
;
A
#
# COMPACT_ATOMS: atom_id res chain seq x y z
N MET A 1 -11.16 -31.92 10.90
CA MET A 1 -10.43 -31.00 11.79
C MET A 1 -10.44 -29.63 11.12
N THR A 2 -11.36 -28.75 11.52
CA THR A 2 -11.52 -27.42 10.94
C THR A 2 -10.59 -26.46 11.67
N SER A 3 -9.42 -26.19 11.09
CA SER A 3 -8.64 -25.01 11.47
C SER A 3 -9.37 -23.78 10.92
N SER A 4 -10.26 -23.19 11.73
CA SER A 4 -10.68 -21.81 11.53
C SER A 4 -9.47 -20.92 11.80
N ASN A 5 -8.65 -20.74 10.76
CA ASN A 5 -7.62 -19.72 10.77
C ASN A 5 -8.36 -18.37 10.73
N LEU A 6 -8.69 -17.83 11.91
CA LEU A 6 -9.18 -16.47 12.05
C LEU A 6 -8.11 -15.57 11.44
N GLN A 7 -8.27 -15.19 10.17
CA GLN A 7 -7.46 -14.16 9.56
C GLN A 7 -7.68 -12.91 10.41
N ARG A 8 -6.68 -12.58 11.23
CA ARG A 8 -6.74 -11.38 12.06
C ARG A 8 -6.84 -10.18 11.14
N LYS A 9 -7.70 -9.24 11.52
CA LYS A 9 -7.99 -8.07 10.69
C LYS A 9 -6.74 -7.19 10.66
N VAL A 10 -6.38 -6.67 9.49
CA VAL A 10 -5.26 -5.74 9.36
C VAL A 10 -5.81 -4.38 8.99
N ILE A 11 -5.46 -3.35 9.76
CA ILE A 11 -5.89 -1.97 9.51
C ILE A 11 -4.65 -1.17 9.12
N LEU A 12 -4.73 -0.47 8.00
CA LEU A 12 -3.76 0.53 7.56
C LEU A 12 -4.34 1.93 7.75
N THR A 13 -3.56 2.84 8.32
CA THR A 13 -3.93 4.24 8.51
C THR A 13 -2.91 5.14 7.82
N THR A 14 -3.37 6.03 6.94
CA THR A 14 -2.53 7.10 6.40
C THR A 14 -2.21 8.10 7.50
N THR A 15 -0.95 8.47 7.68
CA THR A 15 -0.55 9.43 8.74
C THR A 15 -0.60 10.88 8.26
N GLN A 16 -0.56 11.08 6.94
CA GLN A 16 -0.62 12.36 6.24
C GLN A 16 -1.24 12.14 4.86
N ASP A 17 -1.54 13.25 4.16
CA ASP A 17 -1.98 13.20 2.77
C ASP A 17 -0.94 12.47 1.91
N THR A 18 -1.42 11.55 1.08
CA THR A 18 -0.55 10.64 0.34
C THR A 18 -1.19 10.23 -0.98
N ILE A 19 -0.41 9.54 -1.80
CA ILE A 19 -0.85 9.04 -3.10
C ILE A 19 -0.72 7.51 -3.10
N PHE A 20 -1.83 6.86 -3.40
CA PHE A 20 -1.86 5.45 -3.78
C PHE A 20 -1.52 5.35 -5.27
N LYS A 21 -0.61 4.46 -5.63
CA LYS A 21 -0.05 4.32 -6.98
C LYS A 21 -0.25 2.91 -7.51
N ILE A 22 -0.38 2.76 -8.82
CA ILE A 22 -0.42 1.41 -9.43
C ILE A 22 0.97 0.82 -9.70
N PHE A 23 2.02 1.65 -9.60
CA PHE A 23 3.43 1.24 -9.68
C PHE A 23 4.24 1.92 -8.57
N PRO A 24 5.27 1.27 -8.01
CA PRO A 24 6.17 1.85 -7.01
C PRO A 24 7.28 2.64 -7.71
N ILE A 25 6.90 3.72 -8.39
CA ILE A 25 7.82 4.72 -8.97
C ILE A 25 7.35 6.12 -8.56
N ASP A 26 8.19 7.13 -8.73
CA ASP A 26 7.80 8.51 -8.43
C ASP A 26 6.49 8.89 -9.14
N SER A 27 5.59 9.50 -8.38
CA SER A 27 4.28 9.94 -8.82
C SER A 27 4.34 10.94 -9.99
N GLN A 28 5.44 11.69 -10.16
CA GLN A 28 5.59 12.61 -11.29
C GLN A 28 5.61 11.88 -12.64
N TYR A 29 6.02 10.61 -12.67
CA TYR A 29 6.04 9.77 -13.87
C TYR A 29 4.73 9.02 -14.11
N LEU A 30 3.74 9.17 -13.22
CA LEU A 30 2.44 8.53 -13.33
C LEU A 30 1.36 9.51 -13.78
N ASN A 31 0.56 9.08 -14.75
CA ASN A 31 -0.65 9.81 -15.13
C ASN A 31 -1.72 9.73 -14.01
N ASP A 32 -2.75 10.57 -14.10
CA ASP A 32 -3.75 10.67 -13.03
C ASP A 32 -4.60 9.40 -12.87
N LYS A 33 -4.73 8.57 -13.91
CA LYS A 33 -5.42 7.26 -13.81
C LYS A 33 -4.60 6.22 -13.02
N ALA A 34 -3.30 6.47 -12.87
CA ALA A 34 -2.35 5.62 -12.15
C ALA A 34 -2.12 6.09 -10.70
N LYS A 35 -2.75 7.21 -10.30
CA LYS A 35 -2.63 7.83 -8.98
C LYS A 35 -4.01 7.94 -8.34
N GLN A 36 -4.03 7.89 -7.02
CA GLN A 36 -5.21 8.22 -6.26
C GLN A 36 -4.79 8.95 -4.99
N SER A 37 -5.17 10.22 -4.85
CA SER A 37 -4.95 10.96 -3.62
C SER A 37 -5.79 10.38 -2.50
N VAL A 38 -5.18 10.28 -1.31
CA VAL A 38 -5.79 9.78 -0.09
C VAL A 38 -5.46 10.76 1.03
N PRO A 39 -6.48 11.33 1.71
CA PRO A 39 -6.25 12.20 2.86
C PRO A 39 -5.52 11.48 3.99
N GLY A 40 -4.80 12.24 4.82
CA GLY A 40 -4.30 11.76 6.10
C GLY A 40 -5.43 11.27 7.02
N GLN A 41 -5.07 10.42 7.98
CA GLN A 41 -5.98 9.81 8.94
C GLN A 41 -7.09 8.94 8.31
N THR A 42 -6.91 8.51 7.06
CA THR A 42 -7.83 7.57 6.39
C THR A 42 -7.47 6.15 6.78
N GLN A 43 -8.48 5.35 7.17
CA GLN A 43 -8.30 3.94 7.53
C GLN A 43 -8.78 3.00 6.43
N PHE A 44 -8.05 1.90 6.24
CA PHE A 44 -8.38 0.85 5.31
C PHE A 44 -8.23 -0.52 5.96
N ASP A 45 -9.23 -1.37 5.74
CA ASP A 45 -9.14 -2.78 6.03
C ASP A 45 -8.34 -3.46 4.92
N LEU A 46 -7.28 -4.18 5.29
CA LEU A 46 -6.46 -4.93 4.35
C LEU A 46 -6.84 -6.41 4.37
N LEU A 47 -6.81 -7.01 3.18
CA LEU A 47 -6.99 -8.45 2.98
C LEU A 47 -5.85 -9.27 3.61
N ARG A 48 -4.66 -8.66 3.75
CA ARG A 48 -3.44 -9.25 4.32
C ARG A 48 -2.47 -8.16 4.78
N GLN A 49 -1.41 -8.56 5.46
CA GLN A 49 -0.33 -7.65 5.86
C GLN A 49 0.32 -6.96 4.65
N PRO A 50 0.75 -5.69 4.78
CA PRO A 50 1.50 -4.99 3.74
C PRO A 50 2.80 -5.72 3.36
N ILE A 51 3.12 -5.73 2.07
CA ILE A 51 4.36 -6.32 1.55
C ILE A 51 5.33 -5.17 1.24
N GLU A 52 6.51 -5.16 1.86
CA GLU A 52 7.55 -4.18 1.54
C GLU A 52 8.09 -4.38 0.12
N VAL A 53 8.21 -3.29 -0.63
CA VAL A 53 8.78 -3.30 -1.98
C VAL A 53 9.71 -2.10 -2.15
N ALA A 54 10.83 -2.31 -2.85
CA ALA A 54 11.70 -1.24 -3.29
C ALA A 54 11.03 -0.40 -4.38
N GLU A 55 11.44 0.86 -4.50
CA GLU A 55 11.11 1.67 -5.66
C GLU A 55 11.77 1.09 -6.92
N GLY A 56 11.03 1.06 -8.03
CA GLY A 56 11.56 0.78 -9.38
C GLY A 56 12.47 -0.44 -9.51
N LYS A 57 11.95 -1.60 -9.95
CA LYS A 57 12.84 -2.59 -10.56
C LYS A 57 13.15 -2.22 -12.02
N GLN A 58 14.30 -1.57 -12.24
CA GLN A 58 15.07 -1.68 -13.50
C GLN A 58 16.60 -1.86 -13.32
N ASP A 59 17.19 -1.76 -12.12
CA ASP A 59 18.66 -1.90 -11.94
C ASP A 59 19.03 -2.75 -10.69
N PRO A 60 19.73 -3.89 -10.84
CA PRO A 60 20.18 -4.75 -9.74
C PRO A 60 21.45 -4.28 -9.00
N SER A 61 22.01 -3.11 -9.32
CA SER A 61 23.27 -2.62 -8.73
C SER A 61 23.13 -1.53 -7.65
N GLN A 62 21.91 -1.09 -7.31
CA GLN A 62 21.70 0.00 -6.34
C GLN A 62 20.89 -0.44 -5.11
N PRO A 63 21.28 0.01 -3.90
CA PRO A 63 20.77 -0.54 -2.63
C PRO A 63 19.34 -0.08 -2.34
N ASP A 64 18.39 -0.95 -2.66
CA ASP A 64 17.25 -1.45 -1.86
C ASP A 64 16.67 -0.55 -0.73
N ASP A 65 16.26 0.68 -1.04
CA ASP A 65 15.34 1.40 -0.17
C ASP A 65 13.91 0.89 -0.44
N LYS A 66 13.45 -0.01 0.44
CA LYS A 66 12.07 -0.52 0.54
C LYS A 66 11.07 0.60 0.87
N SER A 67 10.93 1.54 -0.04
CA SER A 67 10.25 2.81 0.17
C SER A 67 8.73 2.69 0.10
N HIS A 68 8.21 1.58 -0.43
CA HIS A 68 6.77 1.36 -0.60
C HIS A 68 6.28 0.09 0.08
N TYR A 69 5.00 0.08 0.39
CA TYR A 69 4.23 -1.13 0.60
C TYR A 69 3.36 -1.41 -0.62
N TYR A 70 3.27 -2.68 -1.02
CA TYR A 70 2.15 -3.20 -1.78
C TYR A 70 1.05 -3.65 -0.81
N ILE A 71 -0.16 -3.13 -1.01
CA ILE A 71 -1.31 -3.40 -0.17
C ILE A 71 -2.47 -3.93 -1.01
N THR A 72 -3.33 -4.75 -0.39
CA THR A 72 -4.58 -5.21 -0.98
C THR A 72 -5.70 -4.91 0.02
N LEU A 73 -6.61 -4.03 -0.37
CA LEU A 73 -7.75 -3.61 0.43
C LEU A 73 -8.84 -4.67 0.39
N THR A 74 -9.54 -4.85 1.50
CA THR A 74 -10.75 -5.70 1.56
C THR A 74 -11.84 -5.14 0.65
N ASN A 75 -12.10 -3.84 0.75
CA ASN A 75 -13.03 -3.11 -0.13
C ASN A 75 -12.26 -2.22 -1.11
N PRO A 76 -12.68 -2.12 -2.38
CA PRO A 76 -12.04 -1.22 -3.34
C PRO A 76 -12.05 0.23 -2.84
N TYR A 77 -10.94 0.94 -3.01
CA TYR A 77 -10.93 2.40 -2.92
C TYR A 77 -11.02 2.95 -4.34
N LYS A 78 -12.12 3.63 -4.64
CA LYS A 78 -12.56 3.92 -6.02
C LYS A 78 -12.72 2.62 -6.81
N SER A 79 -11.93 2.41 -7.86
CA SER A 79 -12.06 1.27 -8.78
C SER A 79 -11.02 0.17 -8.56
N ARG A 80 -10.19 0.25 -7.52
CA ARG A 80 -9.09 -0.71 -7.30
C ARG A 80 -8.96 -1.15 -5.85
N GLN A 81 -8.57 -2.41 -5.68
CA GLN A 81 -8.24 -3.00 -4.38
C GLN A 81 -6.74 -3.03 -4.10
N SER A 82 -5.89 -3.02 -5.12
CA SER A 82 -4.44 -3.14 -4.93
C SER A 82 -3.72 -1.87 -5.30
N TRP A 83 -2.77 -1.49 -4.43
CA TRP A 83 -2.06 -0.22 -4.51
C TRP A 83 -0.64 -0.34 -3.97
N TYR A 84 0.24 0.53 -4.46
CA TYR A 84 1.52 0.86 -3.85
C TYR A 84 1.39 2.17 -3.07
N ILE A 85 1.95 2.22 -1.87
CA ILE A 85 1.95 3.42 -1.03
C ILE A 85 3.30 3.60 -0.36
N PHE A 86 3.77 4.84 -0.23
CA PHE A 86 5.00 5.16 0.48
C PHE A 86 4.93 4.74 1.94
N LYS A 87 5.90 3.93 2.39
CA LYS A 87 5.96 3.35 3.74
C LYS A 87 5.98 4.42 4.81
N GLY A 88 6.64 5.55 4.57
CA GLY A 88 6.71 6.68 5.50
C GLY A 88 5.39 7.41 5.74
N HIS A 89 4.35 7.17 4.93
CA HIS A 89 3.06 7.86 5.03
C HIS A 89 1.96 7.01 5.68
N VAL A 90 2.31 5.82 6.19
CA VAL A 90 1.33 4.90 6.76
C VAL A 90 1.84 4.23 8.03
N LYS A 91 0.89 3.86 8.87
CA LYS A 91 1.06 2.87 9.94
C LYS A 91 0.06 1.75 9.73
N TRP A 92 0.39 0.54 10.16
CA TRP A 92 -0.55 -0.58 10.12
C TRP A 92 -0.44 -1.42 11.38
N GLN A 93 -1.53 -2.08 11.72
CA GLN A 93 -1.63 -2.95 12.88
C GLN A 93 -2.57 -4.11 12.61
N GLN A 94 -2.35 -5.21 13.33
CA GLN A 94 -3.20 -6.40 13.30
C GLN A 94 -4.09 -6.37 14.55
N VAL A 95 -5.40 -6.51 14.36
CA VAL A 95 -6.45 -6.44 15.38
C VAL A 95 -7.29 -7.71 15.44
#